data_AF-A0A3Q2Q326-F1
#
_entry.id   AF-A0A3Q2Q326-F1
#
_cell.length_a   1.000
_cell.length_b   1.000
_cell.length_c   1.000
_cell.angle_alpha   90.00
_cell.angle_beta   90.00
_cell.angle_gamma   90.00
#
_symmetry.space_group_name_H-M   'P 1'
#
loop_
_entity.id
_entity.type
_entity.pdbx_description
1 polymer ?
#
loop_
_entity_poly.entity_id
_entity_poly.type
_entity_poly.pdbx_seq_one_letter_code
_entity_poly.pdbx_strand_id
1 'polypeptide(L)'
;MLRKDSERRATLHRVLTEYINYVVTNIQETIPQCDEGSSLRGDHIVTLITCLRENIRSPDRKQLASGLLELRSTLLAAAIPLNSLQAVLFNFQDAVKKVLKQQQVKPHWMFALDNLLRQAVQDAITVLLPELKLHLQSSFEMEDSIPEEQSVDPDTPVVVVPDQVMEPTDTQQAVPGKENGTTVSLRSSAEVLLNRKCPLSDKLGDMRVETRRLLNELAEKEREYQELLRNSVQKKQEQIDKLKKTFIIEGEVFVTAEADTFRWTLAV
;
A
#
# COMPACT_ATOMS: atom_id res chain seq x y z
N MET A 1 29.18 -18.50 -19.11
CA MET A 1 28.60 -17.14 -19.10
C MET A 1 28.85 -16.35 -17.79
N LEU A 2 29.17 -17.02 -16.66
CA LEU A 2 29.27 -16.38 -15.35
C LEU A 2 30.44 -15.39 -15.18
N ARG A 3 31.58 -15.57 -15.87
CA ARG A 3 32.74 -14.67 -15.70
C ARG A 3 32.46 -13.23 -16.13
N LYS A 4 31.82 -13.03 -17.30
CA LYS A 4 31.43 -11.69 -17.79
C LYS A 4 30.33 -11.08 -16.92
N ASP A 5 29.43 -11.89 -16.38
CA ASP A 5 28.38 -11.43 -15.47
C ASP A 5 28.96 -10.98 -14.12
N SER A 6 29.90 -11.77 -13.57
CA SER A 6 30.61 -11.43 -12.34
C SER A 6 31.42 -10.14 -12.48
N GLU A 7 32.10 -9.93 -13.60
CA GLU A 7 32.84 -8.69 -13.88
C GLU A 7 31.92 -7.46 -13.95
N ARG A 8 30.73 -7.61 -14.55
CA ARG A 8 29.69 -6.56 -14.57
C ARG A 8 29.19 -6.23 -13.18
N ARG A 9 28.86 -7.25 -12.37
CA ARG A 9 28.42 -7.08 -10.97
C ARG A 9 29.50 -6.41 -10.12
N ALA A 10 30.75 -6.84 -10.25
CA ALA A 10 31.88 -6.25 -9.53
C ALA A 10 32.08 -4.78 -9.91
N THR A 11 31.99 -4.45 -11.20
CA THR A 11 32.09 -3.06 -11.69
C THR A 11 30.95 -2.21 -11.12
N LEU A 12 29.72 -2.69 -11.18
CA LEU A 12 28.55 -1.94 -10.69
C LEU A 12 28.60 -1.76 -9.16
N HIS A 13 28.98 -2.82 -8.43
CA HIS A 13 29.19 -2.76 -6.99
C HIS A 13 30.23 -1.70 -6.62
N ARG A 14 31.37 -1.67 -7.34
CA ARG A 14 32.41 -0.67 -7.14
C ARG A 14 31.89 0.75 -7.39
N VAL A 15 31.19 0.98 -8.49
CA VAL A 15 30.59 2.29 -8.80
C VAL A 15 29.59 2.71 -7.73
N LEU A 16 28.70 1.82 -7.29
CA LEU A 16 27.74 2.10 -6.22
C LEU A 16 28.39 2.28 -4.85
N THR A 17 29.65 1.87 -4.67
CA THR A 17 30.41 2.11 -3.43
C THR A 17 31.15 3.43 -3.48
N GLU A 18 31.90 3.69 -4.56
CA GLU A 18 32.72 4.89 -4.74
C GLU A 18 31.85 6.15 -4.94
N TYR A 19 30.72 6.03 -5.64
CA TYR A 19 29.88 7.16 -6.05
C TYR A 19 28.52 7.21 -5.33
N ILE A 20 28.38 6.53 -4.19
CA ILE A 20 27.10 6.47 -3.46
C ILE A 20 26.55 7.86 -3.14
N ASN A 21 27.39 8.79 -2.70
CA ASN A 21 26.99 10.15 -2.36
C ASN A 21 26.45 10.91 -3.57
N TYR A 22 27.09 10.78 -4.73
CA TYR A 22 26.60 11.39 -5.97
C TYR A 22 25.26 10.81 -6.42
N VAL A 23 25.07 9.50 -6.25
CA VAL A 23 23.77 8.86 -6.53
C VAL A 23 22.69 9.39 -5.59
N VAL A 24 22.99 9.52 -4.29
CA VAL A 24 22.06 10.07 -3.30
C VAL A 24 21.67 11.51 -3.64
N THR A 25 22.64 12.39 -3.90
CA THR A 25 22.39 13.77 -4.30
C THR A 25 21.54 13.85 -5.57
N ASN A 26 21.89 13.06 -6.60
CA ASN A 26 21.11 13.01 -7.84
C ASN A 26 19.66 12.57 -7.61
N ILE A 27 19.41 11.64 -6.68
CA ILE A 27 18.05 11.21 -6.32
C ILE A 27 17.31 12.33 -5.59
N GLN A 28 17.96 12.97 -4.61
CA GLN A 28 17.36 14.06 -3.83
C GLN A 28 17.00 15.28 -4.68
N GLU A 29 17.80 15.59 -5.70
CA GLU A 29 17.52 16.66 -6.66
C GLU A 29 16.34 16.33 -7.60
N THR A 30 16.09 15.04 -7.85
CA THR A 30 15.04 14.61 -8.78
C THR A 30 13.69 14.43 -8.07
N ILE A 31 13.69 14.25 -6.75
CA ILE A 31 12.47 14.16 -5.93
C ILE A 31 12.10 15.57 -5.45
N PRO A 32 10.92 16.10 -5.81
CA PRO A 32 10.48 17.41 -5.31
C PRO A 32 10.37 17.35 -3.78
N GLN A 33 11.15 18.21 -3.12
CA GLN A 33 11.13 18.35 -1.66
C GLN A 33 9.78 18.95 -1.26
N CYS A 34 8.94 18.17 -0.58
CA CYS A 34 7.71 18.68 0.01
C CYS A 34 8.09 19.39 1.33
N ASP A 35 7.67 20.63 1.49
CA ASP A 35 8.20 21.62 2.45
C ASP A 35 7.78 21.38 3.92
N GLU A 36 7.34 20.16 4.27
CA GLU A 36 6.77 19.84 5.59
C GLU A 36 7.37 18.54 6.14
N GLY A 37 8.48 18.68 6.87
CA GLY A 37 8.92 17.82 8.00
C GLY A 37 9.22 16.33 7.77
N SER A 38 8.85 15.75 6.63
CA SER A 38 8.88 14.30 6.37
C SER A 38 9.69 13.94 5.12
N SER A 39 10.65 14.81 4.77
CA SER A 39 11.51 14.53 3.62
C SER A 39 12.44 13.35 3.89
N LEU A 40 12.59 12.51 2.88
CA LEU A 40 13.35 11.29 2.94
C LEU A 40 14.85 11.62 3.07
N ARG A 41 15.41 11.41 4.29
CA ARG A 41 16.82 11.69 4.60
C ARG A 41 17.77 10.90 3.71
N GLY A 42 18.93 11.51 3.44
CA GLY A 42 20.02 10.88 2.66
C GLY A 42 20.43 9.52 3.23
N ASP A 43 20.44 9.36 4.56
CA ASP A 43 20.75 8.10 5.23
C ASP A 43 19.82 6.95 4.79
N HIS A 44 18.52 7.21 4.64
CA HIS A 44 17.57 6.19 4.22
C HIS A 44 17.80 5.78 2.75
N ILE A 45 18.19 6.73 1.89
CA ILE A 45 18.60 6.47 0.51
C ILE A 45 19.88 5.62 0.49
N VAL A 46 20.86 5.96 1.32
CA VAL A 46 22.12 5.21 1.44
C VAL A 46 21.85 3.77 1.85
N THR A 47 20.99 3.54 2.84
CA THR A 47 20.60 2.18 3.26
C THR A 47 19.92 1.42 2.13
N LEU A 48 18.98 2.04 1.41
CA LEU A 48 18.32 1.40 0.25
C LEU A 48 19.34 1.02 -0.83
N ILE A 49 20.21 1.96 -1.22
CA ILE A 49 21.25 1.72 -2.23
C ILE A 49 22.18 0.60 -1.76
N THR A 50 22.51 0.55 -0.47
CA THR A 50 23.34 -0.51 0.12
C THR A 50 22.66 -1.88 -0.03
N CYS A 51 21.38 -2.00 0.30
CA CYS A 51 20.62 -3.24 0.09
C CYS A 51 20.61 -3.69 -1.38
N LEU A 52 20.36 -2.76 -2.30
CA LEU A 52 20.37 -3.06 -3.75
C LEU A 52 21.77 -3.44 -4.24
N ARG A 53 22.81 -2.78 -3.75
CA ARG A 53 24.21 -3.04 -4.10
C ARG A 53 24.62 -4.45 -3.67
N GLU A 54 24.30 -4.86 -2.45
CA GLU A 54 24.60 -6.20 -1.97
C GLU A 54 23.82 -7.26 -2.79
N ASN A 55 22.56 -7.00 -3.12
CA ASN A 55 21.78 -7.87 -4.01
C ASN A 55 22.36 -7.97 -5.43
N ILE A 56 22.94 -6.89 -5.97
CA ILE A 56 23.64 -6.90 -7.27
C ILE A 56 24.87 -7.80 -7.21
N ARG A 57 25.67 -7.69 -6.13
CA ARG A 57 26.88 -8.48 -5.91
C ARG A 57 26.56 -9.96 -5.76
N SER A 58 25.60 -10.28 -4.91
CA SER A 58 25.11 -11.63 -4.66
C SER A 58 23.60 -11.58 -4.51
N PRO A 59 22.82 -12.09 -5.49
CA PRO A 59 21.37 -12.05 -5.43
C PRO A 59 20.88 -12.99 -4.32
N ASP A 60 20.56 -12.43 -3.17
CA ASP A 60 20.01 -13.12 -2.00
C ASP A 60 18.71 -12.43 -1.59
N ARG A 61 17.59 -13.06 -1.95
CA ARG A 61 16.25 -12.56 -1.66
C ARG A 61 15.99 -12.43 -0.16
N LYS A 62 16.57 -13.28 0.69
CA LYS A 62 16.36 -13.23 2.14
C LYS A 62 17.05 -12.02 2.74
N GLN A 63 18.31 -11.79 2.38
CA GLN A 63 19.07 -10.61 2.83
C GLN A 63 18.45 -9.31 2.33
N LEU A 64 18.04 -9.28 1.06
CA LEU A 64 17.34 -8.14 0.50
C LEU A 64 16.02 -7.87 1.26
N ALA A 65 15.24 -8.92 1.56
CA ALA A 65 14.00 -8.78 2.33
C ALA A 65 14.24 -8.27 3.75
N SER A 66 15.20 -8.83 4.50
CA SER A 66 15.50 -8.32 5.83
C SER A 66 15.93 -6.85 5.81
N GLY A 67 16.82 -6.46 4.90
CA GLY A 67 17.31 -5.08 4.84
C GLY A 67 16.25 -4.08 4.39
N LEU A 68 15.36 -4.45 3.46
CA LEU A 68 14.25 -3.60 3.03
C LEU A 68 13.16 -3.47 4.11
N LEU A 69 12.86 -4.55 4.83
CA LEU A 69 11.89 -4.52 5.94
C LEU A 69 12.41 -3.70 7.13
N GLU A 70 13.70 -3.80 7.45
CA GLU A 70 14.34 -2.98 8.48
C GLU A 70 14.33 -1.49 8.10
N LEU A 71 14.69 -1.17 6.84
CA LEU A 71 14.59 0.19 6.33
C LEU A 71 13.15 0.71 6.43
N ARG A 72 12.15 -0.10 6.07
CA ARG A 72 10.74 0.25 6.21
C ARG A 72 10.37 0.53 7.67
N SER A 73 10.77 -0.32 8.61
CA SER A 73 10.50 -0.11 10.04
C SER A 73 11.09 1.22 10.52
N THR A 74 12.30 1.54 10.06
CA THR A 74 12.97 2.82 10.36
C THR A 74 12.19 4.01 9.78
N LEU A 75 11.67 3.90 8.55
CA LEU A 75 10.85 4.95 7.93
C LEU A 75 9.52 5.16 8.67
N LEU A 76 8.86 4.08 9.10
CA LEU A 76 7.63 4.16 9.89
C LEU A 76 7.88 4.82 11.24
N ALA A 77 8.99 4.50 11.91
CA ALA A 77 9.39 5.16 13.16
C ALA A 77 9.68 6.65 12.98
N ALA A 78 10.18 7.04 11.79
CA ALA A 78 10.39 8.44 11.41
C ALA A 78 9.15 9.12 10.81
N ALA A 79 7.99 8.45 10.81
CA ALA A 79 6.74 8.92 10.19
C ALA A 79 6.88 9.33 8.70
N ILE A 80 7.80 8.70 7.96
CA ILE A 80 8.03 8.95 6.53
C ILE A 80 7.15 8.01 5.69
N PRO A 81 6.38 8.53 4.72
CA PRO A 81 5.50 7.71 3.91
C PRO A 81 6.27 6.73 3.01
N LEU A 82 5.74 5.52 2.85
CA LEU A 82 6.36 4.46 2.06
C LEU A 82 6.41 4.78 0.56
N ASN A 83 5.53 5.66 0.08
CA ASN A 83 5.55 6.17 -1.30
C ASN A 83 6.89 6.84 -1.64
N SER A 84 7.58 7.42 -0.65
CA SER A 84 8.92 7.98 -0.81
C SER A 84 9.94 6.92 -1.20
N LEU A 85 9.82 5.69 -0.68
CA LEU A 85 10.70 4.58 -1.04
C LEU A 85 10.51 4.18 -2.51
N GLN A 86 9.27 4.16 -2.98
CA GLN A 86 8.96 3.89 -4.39
C GLN A 86 9.56 4.98 -5.29
N ALA A 87 9.41 6.25 -4.92
CA ALA A 87 10.01 7.37 -5.65
C ALA A 87 11.54 7.21 -5.77
N VAL A 88 12.22 6.84 -4.68
CA VAL A 88 13.67 6.57 -4.70
C VAL A 88 14.01 5.38 -5.59
N LEU A 89 13.27 4.28 -5.51
CA LEU A 89 13.50 3.09 -6.35
C LEU A 89 13.36 3.38 -7.85
N PHE A 90 12.35 4.19 -8.23
CA PHE A 90 12.17 4.59 -9.62
C PHE A 90 13.28 5.52 -10.10
N ASN A 91 13.71 6.47 -9.26
CA ASN A 91 14.78 7.42 -9.61
C ASN A 91 16.19 6.84 -9.49
N PHE A 92 16.37 5.73 -8.77
CA PHE A 92 17.67 5.09 -8.56
C PHE A 92 18.34 4.70 -9.88
N GLN A 93 17.60 4.08 -10.79
CA GLN A 93 18.14 3.68 -12.09
C GLN A 93 18.68 4.88 -12.87
N ASP A 94 17.95 6.00 -12.90
CA ASP A 94 18.35 7.18 -13.63
C ASP A 94 19.50 7.93 -12.96
N ALA A 95 19.53 7.98 -11.63
CA ALA A 95 20.64 8.53 -10.86
C ALA A 95 21.94 7.75 -11.10
N VAL A 96 21.89 6.42 -11.07
CA VAL A 96 23.05 5.57 -11.38
C VAL A 96 23.45 5.71 -12.84
N LYS A 97 22.49 5.79 -13.77
CA LYS A 97 22.76 5.99 -15.20
C LYS A 97 23.46 7.33 -15.47
N LYS A 98 23.10 8.40 -14.76
CA LYS A 98 23.81 9.69 -14.81
C LYS A 98 25.27 9.52 -14.38
N VAL A 99 25.53 8.83 -13.27
CA VAL A 99 26.90 8.55 -12.80
C VAL A 99 27.67 7.68 -13.80
N LEU A 100 27.06 6.63 -14.35
CA LEU A 100 27.70 5.76 -15.36
C LEU A 100 28.07 6.51 -16.64
N LYS A 101 27.26 7.50 -17.05
CA LYS A 101 27.59 8.40 -18.16
C LYS A 101 28.78 9.30 -17.85
N GLN A 102 28.85 9.85 -16.64
CA GLN A 102 30.00 10.66 -16.18
C GLN A 102 31.30 9.83 -16.17
N GLN A 103 31.21 8.55 -15.83
CA GLN A 103 32.33 7.60 -15.86
C GLN A 103 32.71 7.12 -17.27
N GLN A 104 32.11 7.69 -18.34
CA GLN A 104 32.34 7.32 -19.75
C GLN A 104 32.24 5.81 -20.04
N VAL A 105 31.29 5.12 -19.40
CA VAL A 105 31.08 3.69 -19.62
C VAL A 105 30.62 3.44 -21.06
N LYS A 106 31.28 2.49 -21.75
CA LYS A 106 30.95 2.16 -23.14
C LYS A 106 29.48 1.72 -23.28
N PRO A 107 28.78 2.03 -24.39
CA PRO A 107 27.34 1.74 -24.55
C PRO A 107 26.95 0.27 -24.32
N HIS A 108 27.77 -0.68 -24.76
CA HIS A 108 27.51 -2.11 -24.56
C HIS A 108 27.61 -2.54 -23.09
N TRP A 109 28.47 -1.89 -22.29
CA TRP A 109 28.52 -2.09 -20.84
C TRP A 109 27.34 -1.39 -20.18
N MET A 110 27.02 -0.17 -20.59
CA MET A 110 25.88 0.58 -20.05
C MET A 110 24.58 -0.23 -20.14
N PHE A 111 24.33 -0.91 -21.26
CA PHE A 111 23.17 -1.79 -21.42
C PHE A 111 23.20 -2.99 -20.44
N ALA A 112 24.36 -3.64 -20.29
CA ALA A 112 24.50 -4.77 -19.39
C ALA A 112 24.35 -4.38 -17.90
N LEU A 113 24.87 -3.21 -17.51
CA LEU A 113 24.73 -2.66 -16.17
C LEU A 113 23.29 -2.20 -15.89
N ASP A 114 22.64 -1.56 -16.88
CA ASP A 114 21.23 -1.17 -16.80
C ASP A 114 20.32 -2.39 -16.60
N ASN A 115 20.61 -3.52 -17.27
CA ASN A 115 19.88 -4.76 -17.03
C ASN A 115 20.04 -5.28 -15.58
N LEU A 116 21.24 -5.19 -14.99
CA LEU A 116 21.46 -5.57 -13.59
C LEU A 116 20.73 -4.64 -12.62
N LEU A 117 20.73 -3.33 -12.89
CA LEU A 117 19.99 -2.36 -12.09
C LEU A 117 18.48 -2.62 -12.15
N ARG A 118 17.94 -2.90 -13.35
CA ARG A 118 16.53 -3.27 -13.52
C ARG A 118 16.18 -4.50 -12.72
N GLN A 119 17.01 -5.55 -12.77
CA GLN A 119 16.79 -6.75 -11.99
C GLN A 119 16.79 -6.47 -10.49
N ALA A 120 17.77 -5.73 -9.98
CA ALA A 120 17.86 -5.42 -8.55
C ALA A 120 16.66 -4.59 -8.07
N VAL A 121 16.21 -3.62 -8.86
CA VAL A 121 14.99 -2.84 -8.57
C VAL A 121 13.75 -3.74 -8.61
N GLN A 122 13.65 -4.64 -9.59
CA GLN A 122 12.54 -5.59 -9.68
C GLN A 122 12.50 -6.54 -8.49
N ASP A 123 13.65 -7.02 -8.03
CA ASP A 123 13.75 -7.87 -6.84
C ASP A 123 13.27 -7.11 -5.60
N ALA A 124 13.69 -5.85 -5.44
CA ALA A 124 13.26 -5.00 -4.34
C ALA A 124 11.76 -4.71 -4.39
N ILE A 125 11.22 -4.36 -5.57
CA ILE A 125 9.77 -4.18 -5.75
C ILE A 125 9.03 -5.46 -5.40
N THR A 126 9.50 -6.62 -5.87
CA THR A 126 8.87 -7.92 -5.58
C THR A 126 8.83 -8.24 -4.09
N VAL A 127 9.82 -7.78 -3.34
CA VAL A 127 9.94 -7.92 -1.88
C VAL A 127 9.16 -6.84 -1.11
N LEU A 128 8.82 -5.73 -1.76
CA LEU A 128 8.03 -4.66 -1.16
C LEU A 128 6.53 -4.77 -1.50
N LEU A 129 6.18 -5.38 -2.64
CA LEU A 129 4.82 -5.38 -3.21
C LEU A 129 3.79 -6.18 -2.39
N PRO A 130 4.06 -7.41 -1.90
CA PRO A 130 3.15 -8.13 -1.02
C PRO A 130 2.78 -7.32 0.23
N GLU A 131 3.76 -6.62 0.79
CA GLU A 131 3.68 -5.88 2.04
C GLU A 131 3.14 -4.45 1.82
N LEU A 132 3.23 -3.92 0.60
CA LEU A 132 2.55 -2.71 0.13
C LEU A 132 1.05 -2.95 -0.05
N LYS A 133 0.66 -4.10 -0.63
CA LYS A 133 -0.75 -4.49 -0.80
C LYS A 133 -1.47 -4.66 0.53
N LEU A 134 -0.85 -5.35 1.49
CA LEU A 134 -1.41 -5.52 2.83
C LEU A 134 -1.64 -4.18 3.54
N HIS A 135 -0.75 -3.21 3.33
CA HIS A 135 -0.88 -1.90 3.97
C HIS A 135 -1.96 -1.03 3.32
N LEU A 136 -2.12 -1.10 1.99
CA LEU A 136 -3.25 -0.45 1.32
C LEU A 136 -4.57 -1.03 1.81
N GLN A 137 -4.70 -2.35 1.90
CA GLN A 137 -5.92 -3.00 2.43
C GLN A 137 -6.19 -2.63 3.89
N SER A 138 -5.16 -2.63 4.74
CA SER A 138 -5.29 -2.29 6.17
C SER A 138 -5.58 -0.80 6.41
N SER A 139 -5.08 0.10 5.57
CA SER A 139 -5.37 1.53 5.66
C SER A 139 -6.84 1.86 5.35
N PHE A 140 -7.54 1.01 4.61
CA PHE A 140 -8.99 1.16 4.36
C PHE A 140 -9.86 0.66 5.53
N GLU A 141 -9.31 -0.09 6.49
CA GLU A 141 -10.07 -0.59 7.65
C GLU A 141 -10.06 0.37 8.86
N MET A 142 -9.25 1.44 8.85
CA MET A 142 -9.12 2.36 9.98
C MET A 142 -10.03 3.60 9.88
N GLU A 143 -10.79 3.78 8.80
CA GLU A 143 -11.65 4.97 8.58
C GLU A 143 -13.16 4.72 8.76
N ASP A 144 -13.58 3.54 9.24
CA ASP A 144 -14.98 3.26 9.63
C ASP A 144 -15.11 3.29 11.15
N SER A 145 -15.00 4.48 11.73
CA SER A 145 -15.42 4.77 13.10
C SER A 145 -15.86 6.22 13.21
N ILE A 146 -16.88 6.58 12.42
CA ILE A 146 -17.75 7.71 12.73
C ILE A 146 -18.83 7.13 13.65
N PRO A 147 -18.92 7.54 14.94
CA PRO A 147 -19.98 7.06 15.81
C PRO A 147 -21.34 7.51 15.29
N GLU A 148 -22.26 6.55 15.26
CA GLU A 148 -23.66 6.72 14.94
C GLU A 148 -24.34 7.78 15.83
N GLU A 149 -24.99 8.78 15.24
CA GLU A 149 -26.07 9.54 15.87
C GLU A 149 -27.42 9.18 15.21
N GLN A 150 -28.02 8.14 15.79
CA GLN A 150 -29.42 7.99 16.19
C GLN A 150 -30.47 9.02 15.68
N SER A 151 -31.09 8.69 14.54
CA SER A 151 -32.53 8.49 14.30
C SER A 151 -33.65 9.44 14.86
N VAL A 152 -34.48 9.93 13.91
CA VAL A 152 -35.95 10.22 13.90
C VAL A 152 -36.51 11.55 14.47
N ASP A 153 -37.06 12.44 13.63
CA ASP A 153 -38.52 12.53 13.28
C ASP A 153 -38.84 13.72 12.33
N PRO A 154 -39.77 13.61 11.37
CA PRO A 154 -40.13 14.68 10.42
C PRO A 154 -41.55 15.23 10.64
N ASP A 155 -41.71 16.53 10.93
CA ASP A 155 -42.88 17.29 10.47
C ASP A 155 -42.74 18.82 10.61
N THR A 156 -42.61 19.49 9.45
CA THR A 156 -43.14 20.80 8.95
C THR A 156 -43.52 21.98 9.89
N PRO A 157 -43.65 23.26 9.41
CA PRO A 157 -43.09 23.96 8.22
C PRO A 157 -42.78 25.50 8.38
N VAL A 158 -42.17 26.09 7.33
CA VAL A 158 -42.17 27.51 6.84
C VAL A 158 -41.55 28.65 7.71
N VAL A 159 -40.65 29.46 7.10
CA VAL A 159 -40.77 30.93 6.83
C VAL A 159 -39.40 31.64 6.70
N VAL A 160 -39.06 32.04 5.46
CA VAL A 160 -38.61 33.37 4.98
C VAL A 160 -37.61 34.21 5.83
N VAL A 161 -36.32 34.25 5.40
CA VAL A 161 -35.43 35.41 4.99
C VAL A 161 -35.78 36.85 5.50
N PRO A 162 -34.86 37.86 5.61
CA PRO A 162 -33.45 38.02 6.03
C PRO A 162 -33.20 39.21 7.02
N ASP A 163 -31.91 39.51 7.32
CA ASP A 163 -31.29 40.86 7.44
C ASP A 163 -30.90 41.42 8.85
N GLN A 164 -29.85 42.26 8.83
CA GLN A 164 -29.37 43.25 9.82
C GLN A 164 -27.99 43.04 10.49
N VAL A 165 -26.95 43.40 9.74
CA VAL A 165 -25.99 44.52 9.97
C VAL A 165 -25.70 44.99 11.41
N MET A 166 -24.41 45.06 11.78
CA MET A 166 -23.86 46.20 12.53
C MET A 166 -22.34 46.40 12.28
N GLU A 167 -22.01 47.52 11.63
CA GLU A 167 -20.68 48.19 11.58
C GLU A 167 -20.49 49.05 12.87
N PRO A 168 -19.35 49.73 13.19
CA PRO A 168 -18.61 50.72 12.36
C PRO A 168 -17.06 50.68 12.62
N THR A 169 -16.13 51.50 12.07
CA THR A 169 -16.13 52.92 11.66
C THR A 169 -14.86 53.24 10.81
N ASP A 170 -15.01 54.17 9.84
CA ASP A 170 -14.12 55.29 9.44
C ASP A 170 -12.80 55.04 8.64
N THR A 171 -12.40 55.73 7.54
CA THR A 171 -12.71 57.08 6.97
C THR A 171 -12.14 57.22 5.51
N GLN A 172 -12.98 57.69 4.54
CA GLN A 172 -12.73 58.60 3.36
C GLN A 172 -11.74 58.21 2.21
N GLN A 173 -11.91 58.52 0.89
CA GLN A 173 -12.90 59.26 0.06
C GLN A 173 -12.49 59.22 -1.46
N ALA A 174 -13.48 59.37 -2.39
CA ALA A 174 -13.45 59.90 -3.80
C ALA A 174 -13.54 58.98 -5.08
N VAL A 175 -14.78 58.58 -5.46
CA VAL A 175 -15.62 58.78 -6.72
C VAL A 175 -14.96 59.30 -8.05
N PRO A 176 -15.50 59.09 -9.31
CA PRO A 176 -16.11 57.94 -10.03
C PRO A 176 -15.66 57.78 -11.55
N GLY A 177 -16.14 56.75 -12.29
CA GLY A 177 -16.31 56.85 -13.75
C GLY A 177 -16.43 55.58 -14.63
N LYS A 178 -17.68 55.22 -15.00
CA LYS A 178 -18.17 54.95 -16.38
C LYS A 178 -17.74 53.70 -17.25
N GLU A 179 -18.78 52.90 -17.59
CA GLU A 179 -19.17 52.24 -18.87
C GLU A 179 -18.50 50.96 -19.47
N ASN A 180 -19.40 50.01 -19.84
CA ASN A 180 -19.42 49.08 -20.99
C ASN A 180 -18.70 47.71 -20.94
N GLY A 181 -19.43 46.63 -21.28
CA GLY A 181 -18.80 45.36 -21.70
C GLY A 181 -19.61 44.06 -21.56
N THR A 182 -20.62 43.87 -22.42
CA THR A 182 -21.31 42.66 -22.88
C THR A 182 -20.82 41.26 -22.40
N THR A 183 -21.71 40.53 -21.74
CA THR A 183 -21.64 39.07 -21.52
C THR A 183 -22.07 38.30 -22.78
N VAL A 184 -21.12 37.76 -23.56
CA VAL A 184 -21.42 36.77 -24.60
C VAL A 184 -20.90 35.40 -24.18
N SER A 185 -21.88 34.52 -23.96
CA SER A 185 -21.86 33.06 -23.88
C SER A 185 -20.65 32.36 -24.51
N LEU A 186 -19.80 31.77 -23.67
CA LEU A 186 -18.75 30.81 -24.04
C LEU A 186 -19.10 29.35 -23.66
N ARG A 187 -20.33 29.08 -23.17
CA ARG A 187 -20.72 27.73 -22.74
C ARG A 187 -21.14 26.77 -23.86
N SER A 188 -21.37 27.25 -25.08
CA SER A 188 -21.94 26.42 -26.15
C SER A 188 -20.92 25.59 -26.96
N SER A 189 -19.61 25.88 -26.90
CA SER A 189 -18.59 25.11 -27.64
C SER A 189 -18.02 23.90 -26.88
N ALA A 190 -18.25 23.79 -25.57
CA ALA A 190 -17.76 22.66 -24.78
C ALA A 190 -18.64 21.40 -24.91
N GLU A 191 -19.94 21.56 -25.20
CA GLU A 191 -20.88 20.43 -25.28
C GLU A 191 -20.78 19.64 -26.59
N VAL A 192 -20.32 20.24 -27.68
CA VAL A 192 -20.22 19.55 -28.98
C VAL A 192 -19.05 18.56 -29.03
N LEU A 193 -18.01 18.74 -28.21
CA LEU A 193 -16.85 17.82 -28.19
C LEU A 193 -17.05 16.57 -27.33
N LEU A 194 -17.99 16.59 -26.36
CA LEU A 194 -18.27 15.42 -25.53
C LEU A 194 -19.13 14.36 -26.25
N ASN A 195 -19.79 14.73 -27.35
CA ASN A 195 -20.71 13.84 -28.06
C ASN A 195 -20.02 12.95 -29.12
N ARG A 196 -18.69 13.01 -29.27
CA ARG A 196 -17.95 12.08 -30.13
C ARG A 196 -17.48 10.90 -29.28
N LYS A 197 -18.37 9.92 -29.06
CA LYS A 197 -18.07 8.66 -28.38
C LYS A 197 -16.76 8.08 -28.93
N CYS A 198 -15.71 8.12 -28.10
CA CYS A 198 -14.44 7.50 -28.42
C CYS A 198 -14.57 6.02 -28.03
N PRO A 199 -14.41 5.06 -28.95
CA PRO A 199 -14.61 3.62 -28.66
C PRO A 199 -13.70 3.11 -27.52
N LEU A 200 -12.60 3.82 -27.26
CA LEU A 200 -11.71 3.56 -26.12
C LEU A 200 -12.37 3.89 -24.77
N SER A 201 -13.18 4.94 -24.70
CA SER A 201 -13.92 5.30 -23.48
C SER A 201 -14.99 4.27 -23.15
N ASP A 202 -15.70 3.77 -24.17
CA ASP A 202 -16.69 2.72 -24.01
C ASP A 202 -16.02 1.43 -23.53
N LYS A 203 -14.89 1.04 -24.13
CA LYS A 203 -14.11 -0.13 -23.69
C LYS A 203 -13.61 -0.01 -22.24
N LEU A 204 -13.21 1.20 -21.83
CA LEU A 204 -12.80 1.47 -20.45
C LEU A 204 -14.00 1.43 -19.49
N GLY A 205 -15.18 1.87 -19.94
CA GLY A 205 -16.46 1.65 -19.25
C GLY A 205 -16.75 0.16 -19.01
N ASP A 206 -16.67 -0.64 -20.06
CA ASP A 206 -16.91 -2.09 -20.00
C ASP A 206 -15.93 -2.77 -19.05
N MET A 207 -14.63 -2.46 -19.13
CA MET A 207 -13.63 -3.04 -18.22
C MET A 207 -13.89 -2.66 -16.76
N ARG A 208 -14.38 -1.44 -16.48
CA ARG A 208 -14.74 -1.04 -15.10
C ARG A 208 -15.95 -1.80 -14.59
N VAL A 209 -16.94 -2.05 -15.45
CA VAL A 209 -18.10 -2.89 -15.08
C VAL A 209 -17.64 -4.32 -14.80
N GLU A 210 -16.83 -4.89 -15.67
CA GLU A 210 -16.32 -6.26 -15.52
C GLU A 210 -15.44 -6.40 -14.27
N THR A 211 -14.60 -5.41 -13.97
CA THR A 211 -13.80 -5.39 -12.74
C THR A 211 -14.69 -5.40 -11.50
N ARG A 212 -15.76 -4.59 -11.48
CA ARG A 212 -16.73 -4.60 -10.37
C ARG A 212 -17.46 -5.93 -10.25
N ARG A 213 -17.84 -6.54 -11.39
CA ARG A 213 -18.49 -7.86 -11.43
C ARG A 213 -17.58 -8.93 -10.81
N LEU A 214 -16.31 -8.98 -11.22
CA LEU A 214 -15.33 -9.93 -10.70
C LEU A 214 -15.01 -9.71 -9.22
N LEU A 215 -14.95 -8.46 -8.76
CA LEU A 215 -14.78 -8.15 -7.34
C LEU A 215 -15.95 -8.65 -6.50
N ASN A 216 -17.18 -8.48 -6.98
CA ASN A 216 -18.37 -9.00 -6.31
C ASN A 216 -18.37 -10.53 -6.26
N GLU A 217 -18.01 -11.19 -7.37
CA GLU A 217 -17.91 -12.66 -7.45
C GLU A 217 -16.83 -13.20 -6.49
N LEU A 218 -15.69 -12.51 -6.38
CA LEU A 218 -14.64 -12.85 -5.43
C LEU A 218 -15.13 -12.72 -3.97
N ALA A 219 -15.82 -11.62 -3.64
CA ALA A 219 -16.36 -11.39 -2.31
C ALA A 219 -17.44 -12.42 -1.94
N GLU A 220 -18.25 -12.85 -2.90
CA GLU A 220 -19.23 -13.92 -2.70
C GLU A 220 -18.56 -15.27 -2.45
N LYS A 221 -17.53 -15.62 -3.24
CA LYS A 221 -16.74 -16.84 -3.04
C LYS A 221 -16.01 -16.86 -1.70
N GLU A 222 -15.52 -15.71 -1.26
CA GLU A 222 -14.90 -15.58 0.07
C GLU A 222 -15.92 -15.85 1.18
N ARG A 223 -17.12 -15.26 1.10
CA ARG A 223 -18.20 -15.53 2.08
C ARG A 223 -18.59 -17.00 2.11
N GLU A 224 -18.76 -17.63 0.94
CA GLU A 224 -19.05 -19.06 0.83
C GLU A 224 -17.96 -19.92 1.50
N TYR A 225 -16.68 -19.59 1.26
CA TYR A 225 -15.56 -20.32 1.86
C TYR A 225 -15.50 -20.15 3.38
N GLN A 226 -15.67 -18.93 3.87
CA GLN A 226 -15.71 -18.65 5.31
C GLN A 226 -16.85 -19.42 5.99
N GLU A 227 -18.02 -19.49 5.36
CA GLU A 227 -19.17 -20.23 5.89
C GLU A 227 -18.94 -21.74 5.89
N LEU A 228 -18.35 -22.30 4.83
CA LEU A 228 -17.95 -23.71 4.79
C LEU A 228 -16.91 -24.03 5.88
N LEU A 229 -15.94 -23.14 6.09
CA LEU A 229 -14.93 -23.32 7.13
C LEU A 229 -15.56 -23.29 8.52
N ARG A 230 -16.44 -22.32 8.79
CA ARG A 230 -17.19 -22.19 10.06
C ARG A 230 -17.99 -23.46 10.34
N ASN A 231 -18.75 -23.93 9.35
CA ASN A 231 -19.55 -25.16 9.47
C ASN A 231 -18.69 -26.40 9.68
N SER A 232 -17.55 -26.51 9.00
CA SER A 232 -16.60 -27.62 9.19
C SER A 232 -16.01 -27.63 10.60
N VAL A 233 -15.58 -26.47 11.09
CA VAL A 233 -15.05 -26.30 12.45
C VAL A 233 -16.11 -26.63 13.49
N GLN A 234 -17.33 -26.11 13.35
CA GLN A 234 -18.44 -26.41 14.26
C GLN A 234 -18.75 -27.90 14.29
N LYS A 235 -18.84 -28.56 13.13
CA LYS A 235 -19.09 -30.00 13.04
C LYS A 235 -17.98 -30.82 13.71
N LYS A 236 -16.72 -30.40 13.58
CA LYS A 236 -15.59 -31.02 14.29
C LYS A 236 -15.68 -30.80 15.79
N GLN A 237 -16.09 -29.61 16.23
CA GLN A 237 -16.28 -29.31 17.65
C GLN A 237 -17.38 -30.18 18.26
N GLU A 238 -18.53 -30.32 17.59
CA GLU A 238 -19.62 -31.20 18.04
C GLU A 238 -19.18 -32.68 18.12
N GLN A 239 -18.33 -33.14 17.19
CA GLN A 239 -17.76 -34.49 17.26
C GLN A 239 -16.84 -34.65 18.48
N ILE A 240 -16.00 -33.65 18.75
CA ILE A 240 -15.13 -33.63 19.93
C ILE A 240 -15.97 -33.65 21.21
N ASP A 241 -17.03 -32.86 21.28
CA ASP A 241 -17.88 -32.78 22.48
C ASP A 241 -18.67 -34.06 22.71
N LYS A 242 -19.14 -34.72 21.64
CA LYS A 242 -19.73 -36.06 21.72
C LYS A 242 -18.72 -37.09 22.27
N LEU A 243 -17.50 -37.10 21.74
CA LEU A 243 -16.42 -38.01 22.20
C LEU A 243 -16.02 -37.73 23.65
N LYS A 244 -15.95 -36.46 24.07
CA LYS A 244 -15.69 -36.09 25.45
C LYS A 244 -16.81 -36.59 26.37
N LYS A 245 -18.07 -36.44 25.98
CA LYS A 245 -19.21 -36.91 26.76
C LYS A 245 -19.23 -38.44 26.88
N THR A 246 -18.94 -39.18 25.79
CA THR A 246 -18.84 -40.65 25.86
C THR A 246 -17.68 -41.08 26.75
N PHE A 247 -16.53 -40.41 26.67
CA PHE A 247 -15.37 -40.71 27.52
C PHE A 247 -15.65 -40.46 29.00
N ILE A 248 -16.37 -39.38 29.35
CA ILE A 248 -16.77 -39.09 30.73
C ILE A 248 -17.72 -40.17 31.26
N ILE A 249 -18.72 -40.58 30.45
CA ILE A 249 -19.68 -41.61 30.84
C ILE A 249 -18.97 -42.97 31.02
N GLU A 250 -18.10 -43.36 30.10
CA GLU A 250 -17.32 -44.60 30.22
C GLU A 250 -16.37 -44.58 31.42
N GLY A 251 -15.78 -43.42 31.73
CA GLY A 251 -14.97 -43.23 32.93
C GLY A 251 -15.75 -43.37 34.24
N GLU A 252 -16.96 -42.80 34.33
CA GLU A 252 -17.83 -42.94 35.51
C GLU A 252 -18.31 -44.38 35.71
N VAL A 253 -18.64 -45.09 34.62
CA VAL A 253 -19.00 -46.51 34.67
C VAL A 253 -17.82 -47.38 35.13
N PHE A 254 -16.58 -47.05 34.74
CA PHE A 254 -15.40 -47.79 35.19
C PHE A 254 -15.11 -47.57 36.68
N VAL A 255 -15.20 -46.33 37.16
CA VAL A 255 -14.98 -45.99 38.58
C VAL A 255 -16.05 -46.63 39.48
N THR A 256 -17.30 -46.69 39.03
CA THR A 256 -18.38 -47.35 39.80
C THR A 256 -18.23 -48.87 39.84
N ALA A 257 -17.85 -49.50 38.72
CA ALA A 257 -17.58 -50.94 38.69
C ALA A 257 -16.37 -51.33 39.58
N GLU A 258 -15.34 -50.49 39.64
CA GLU A 258 -14.17 -50.71 40.49
C GLU A 258 -14.51 -50.52 41.98
N ALA A 259 -15.31 -49.51 42.33
CA ALA A 259 -15.79 -49.28 43.69
C ALA A 259 -16.66 -50.43 44.23
N ASP A 260 -17.51 -51.03 43.39
CA ASP A 260 -18.29 -52.21 43.78
C ASP A 260 -17.39 -53.44 43.96
N THR A 261 -16.36 -53.62 43.12
CA THR A 261 -15.41 -54.74 43.24
C THR A 261 -14.59 -54.67 44.54
N PHE A 262 -14.21 -53.46 44.99
CA PHE A 262 -13.54 -53.26 46.28
C PHE A 262 -14.46 -53.48 47.50
N ARG A 263 -15.78 -53.26 47.36
CA ARG A 263 -16.75 -53.50 48.45
C ARG A 263 -16.93 -54.98 48.80
N TRP A 264 -16.82 -55.88 47.82
CA TRP A 264 -16.93 -57.33 48.05
C TRP A 264 -15.67 -57.95 48.66
N THR A 265 -14.50 -57.33 48.48
CA THR A 265 -13.21 -57.86 48.97
C THR A 265 -12.89 -57.50 50.43
N LEU A 266 -13.54 -56.49 51.01
CA LEU A 266 -13.43 -56.14 52.44
C LEU A 266 -14.48 -56.81 53.35
N ALA A 267 -15.40 -57.61 52.80
CA ALA A 267 -16.48 -58.27 53.54
C ALA A 267 -16.21 -59.75 53.88
N VAL A 268 -14.96 -60.21 53.73
CA VAL A 268 -14.48 -61.56 54.10
C VAL A 268 -13.38 -61.44 55.13
#